data_AF-A0A3B0C220-F1
#
_entry.id   AF-A0A3B0C220-F1
#
_cell.length_a   1.000
_cell.length_b   1.000
_cell.length_c   1.000
_cell.angle_alpha   90.00
_cell.angle_beta   90.00
_cell.angle_gamma   90.00
#
_symmetry.space_group_name_H-M   'P 1'
#
loop_
_entity.id
_entity.type
_entity.pdbx_description
1 polymer ?
#
loop_
_entity_poly.entity_id
_entity_poly.type
_entity_poly.pdbx_seq_one_letter_code
_entity_poly.pdbx_strand_id
1 'polypeptide(L)'
;MLLVSREEELDSLLALRRVAAHLGELAVTTDRSAEPPPVAALVCDDEVATVQLPARGVPVVHLFSGGRGPEGTGVAEVTGMAGMAGPALRWLHRPDWLPAAEPLGPGVRAAGTLAPVRTARDRNRTGALLLLSLWGVPDDEVRAFTDGPLRALVRAAADHAGHCDVVCDTGLAAVRSSLAADGTPEAVRLHRAADVDVDALHAGSEVFLASPTLAAVGLAQARHAPLCFLPPLGAAQRALAERVRRVVPVPVAEGHAGKPLPYVPPADTLWQAVDSPGDDLRGAQRIARSLRQLSLAPL
;
A
#
# COMPACT_ATOMS: atom_id res chain seq x y z
N MET A 1 -15.52 9.00 14.36
CA MET A 1 -14.16 8.43 14.40
C MET A 1 -13.24 9.28 13.55
N LEU A 2 -11.99 9.48 13.96
CA LEU A 2 -11.00 10.20 13.18
C LEU A 2 -10.14 9.21 12.37
N LEU A 3 -9.93 9.51 11.10
CA LEU A 3 -9.10 8.73 10.19
C LEU A 3 -7.89 9.58 9.79
N VAL A 4 -6.70 9.09 10.06
CA VAL A 4 -5.44 9.77 9.76
C VAL A 4 -4.51 8.80 9.04
N SER A 5 -3.93 9.25 7.93
CA SER A 5 -2.85 8.54 7.23
C SER A 5 -1.81 9.53 6.73
N ARG A 6 -0.61 9.05 6.44
CA ARG A 6 0.32 9.76 5.57
C ARG A 6 -0.15 9.61 4.13
N GLU A 7 -0.79 10.64 3.57
CA GLU A 7 -1.33 10.58 2.20
C GLU A 7 -0.25 10.40 1.10
N GLU A 8 0.99 10.73 1.44
CA GLU A 8 2.17 10.59 0.57
C GLU A 8 2.73 9.16 0.58
N GLU A 9 2.31 8.31 1.51
CA GLU A 9 2.77 6.92 1.62
C GLU A 9 1.68 5.96 1.15
N LEU A 10 1.92 5.28 0.02
CA LEU A 10 0.90 4.44 -0.63
C LEU A 10 0.30 3.37 0.29
N ASP A 11 1.14 2.66 1.05
CA ASP A 11 0.70 1.63 1.98
C ASP A 11 -0.20 2.22 3.08
N SER A 12 0.14 3.42 3.57
CA SER A 12 -0.61 4.12 4.61
C SER A 12 -2.00 4.53 4.15
N LEU A 13 -2.05 5.15 2.97
CA LEU A 13 -3.28 5.59 2.32
C LEU A 13 -4.22 4.41 2.02
N LEU A 14 -3.71 3.35 1.41
CA LEU A 14 -4.53 2.20 1.02
C LEU A 14 -4.96 1.38 2.24
N ALA A 15 -4.11 1.24 3.26
CA ALA A 15 -4.48 0.62 4.52
C ALA A 15 -5.64 1.37 5.18
N LEU A 16 -5.56 2.70 5.28
CA LEU A 16 -6.62 3.53 5.86
C LEU A 16 -7.95 3.33 5.12
N ARG A 17 -7.94 3.42 3.78
CA ARG A 17 -9.15 3.27 2.95
C ARG A 17 -9.80 1.89 3.11
N ARG A 18 -9.00 0.83 3.10
CA ARG A 18 -9.50 -0.55 3.24
C ARG A 18 -10.10 -0.80 4.62
N VAL A 19 -9.47 -0.29 5.68
CA VAL A 19 -10.05 -0.37 7.04
C VAL A 19 -11.31 0.47 7.14
N ALA A 20 -11.29 1.70 6.61
CA ALA A 20 -12.43 2.63 6.64
C ALA A 20 -13.66 2.05 5.95
N ALA A 21 -13.48 1.36 4.82
CA ALA A 21 -14.56 0.71 4.09
C ALA A 21 -15.23 -0.43 4.90
N HIS A 22 -14.57 -0.95 5.92
CA HIS A 22 -15.16 -1.89 6.87
C HIS A 22 -15.78 -1.24 8.11
N LEU A 23 -15.76 0.08 8.28
CA LEU A 23 -16.37 0.76 9.44
C LEU A 23 -17.89 0.89 9.31
N GLY A 24 -18.43 0.91 8.08
CA GLY A 24 -19.88 0.90 7.83
C GLY A 24 -20.55 2.22 8.24
N GLU A 25 -21.58 2.13 9.09
CA GLU A 25 -22.44 3.26 9.50
C GLU A 25 -21.78 4.27 10.46
N LEU A 26 -20.52 4.05 10.85
CA LEU A 26 -19.84 4.96 11.76
C LEU A 26 -19.51 6.28 11.06
N ALA A 27 -19.89 7.39 11.68
CA ALA A 27 -19.48 8.72 11.21
C ALA A 27 -17.95 8.83 11.27
N VAL A 28 -17.33 9.06 10.12
CA VAL A 28 -15.88 9.24 9.96
C VAL A 28 -15.56 10.68 9.58
N THR A 29 -14.46 11.19 10.10
CA THR A 29 -13.89 12.49 9.72
C THR A 29 -12.39 12.36 9.53
N THR A 30 -11.82 13.19 8.66
CA THR A 30 -10.36 13.40 8.54
C THR A 30 -9.92 14.70 9.23
N ASP A 31 -10.87 15.50 9.71
CA ASP A 31 -10.60 16.75 10.42
C ASP A 31 -10.11 16.47 11.85
N ARG A 32 -8.82 16.71 12.06
CA ARG A 32 -8.15 16.55 13.37
C ARG A 32 -8.62 17.59 14.39
N SER A 33 -9.22 18.69 13.94
CA SER A 33 -9.72 19.78 14.78
C SER A 33 -11.21 19.67 15.13
N ALA A 34 -11.88 18.61 14.69
CA ALA A 34 -13.31 18.41 14.90
C ALA A 34 -13.72 18.54 16.38
N GLU A 35 -14.80 19.29 16.61
CA GLU A 35 -15.49 19.42 17.90
C GLU A 35 -16.92 18.88 17.80
N PRO A 36 -17.39 18.02 18.72
CA PRO A 36 -16.64 17.45 19.85
C PRO A 36 -15.52 16.49 19.40
N PRO A 37 -14.53 16.19 20.26
CA PRO A 37 -13.45 15.27 19.93
C PRO A 37 -13.94 13.90 19.44
N PRO A 38 -13.22 13.25 18.51
CA PRO A 38 -13.60 11.94 18.01
C PRO A 38 -13.52 10.88 19.11
N VAL A 39 -14.50 9.97 19.14
CA VAL A 39 -14.57 8.87 20.13
C VAL A 39 -13.42 7.86 20.05
N ALA A 40 -12.77 7.76 18.90
CA ALA A 40 -11.58 6.96 18.65
C ALA A 40 -10.94 7.39 17.32
N ALA A 41 -9.66 7.09 17.16
CA ALA A 41 -8.91 7.37 15.94
C ALA A 41 -8.18 6.14 15.39
N LEU A 42 -8.17 6.01 14.08
CA LEU A 42 -7.23 5.17 13.34
C LEU A 42 -6.13 6.05 12.77
N VAL A 43 -4.89 5.72 13.07
CA VAL A 43 -3.72 6.45 12.58
C VAL A 43 -2.80 5.48 11.85
N CYS A 44 -2.65 5.66 10.54
CA CYS A 44 -1.72 4.91 9.70
C CYS A 44 -0.41 5.70 9.57
N ASP A 45 0.68 5.18 10.14
CA ASP A 45 2.06 5.67 10.02
C ASP A 45 2.34 7.15 10.41
N ASP A 46 1.34 7.93 10.83
CA ASP A 46 1.52 9.29 11.37
C ASP A 46 1.84 9.25 12.88
N GLU A 47 3.14 9.18 13.19
CA GLU A 47 3.64 9.17 14.57
C GLU A 47 3.22 10.41 15.37
N VAL A 48 3.18 11.59 14.72
CA VAL A 48 2.81 12.85 15.37
C VAL A 48 1.36 12.79 15.85
N ALA A 49 0.44 12.39 14.98
CA ALA A 49 -0.97 12.21 15.35
C ALA A 49 -1.14 11.14 16.43
N THR A 50 -0.34 10.07 16.37
CA THR A 50 -0.37 8.98 17.35
C THR A 50 -0.02 9.42 18.76
N VAL A 51 0.89 10.40 18.90
CA VAL A 51 1.28 10.98 20.19
C VAL A 51 0.30 12.06 20.66
N GLN A 52 -0.20 12.89 19.74
CA GLN A 52 -1.03 14.05 20.09
C GLN A 52 -2.47 13.68 20.47
N LEU A 53 -3.07 12.69 19.81
CA LEU A 53 -4.48 12.32 20.02
C LEU A 53 -4.76 11.74 21.41
N PRO A 54 -3.93 10.85 21.98
CA PRO A 54 -4.14 10.36 23.34
C PRO A 54 -4.07 11.47 24.40
N ALA A 55 -3.23 12.49 24.20
CA ALA A 55 -3.17 13.66 25.08
C ALA A 55 -4.46 14.48 25.09
N ARG A 56 -5.31 14.32 24.07
CA ARG A 56 -6.66 14.90 23.97
C ARG A 56 -7.77 13.95 24.44
N GLY A 57 -7.42 12.83 25.07
CA GLY A 57 -8.36 11.82 25.54
C GLY A 57 -8.95 10.95 24.42
N VAL A 58 -8.37 10.96 23.21
CA VAL A 58 -8.85 10.14 22.09
C VAL A 58 -8.12 8.79 22.08
N PRO A 59 -8.83 7.65 22.22
CA PRO A 59 -8.23 6.33 22.04
C PRO A 59 -7.71 6.15 20.61
N VAL A 60 -6.48 5.63 20.48
CA VAL A 60 -5.81 5.49 19.18
C VAL A 60 -5.54 4.02 18.85
N VAL A 61 -5.86 3.63 17.62
CA VAL A 61 -5.27 2.47 16.96
C VAL A 61 -4.22 2.96 15.98
N HIS A 62 -2.96 2.64 16.24
CA HIS A 62 -1.87 2.91 15.32
C HIS A 62 -1.63 1.69 14.43
N LEU A 63 -1.62 1.90 13.11
CA LEU A 63 -1.33 0.88 12.12
C LEU A 63 -0.03 1.21 11.39
N PHE A 64 0.96 0.33 11.51
CA PHE A 64 2.17 0.32 10.70
C PHE A 64 1.87 -0.40 9.38
N SER A 65 1.67 0.34 8.29
CA SER A 65 1.08 -0.19 7.05
C SER A 65 2.09 -0.79 6.07
N GLY A 66 3.34 -0.31 6.08
CA GLY A 66 4.41 -0.76 5.17
C GLY A 66 5.22 -1.97 5.64
N GLY A 67 4.76 -2.65 6.70
CA GLY A 67 5.48 -3.79 7.27
C GLY A 67 6.76 -3.44 8.02
N ARG A 68 7.01 -2.15 8.26
CA ARG A 68 8.07 -1.66 9.15
C ARG A 68 7.49 -1.57 10.56
N GLY A 69 8.03 -2.36 11.49
CA GLY A 69 7.69 -2.24 12.90
C GLY A 69 8.33 -1.00 13.53
N PRO A 70 8.00 -0.69 14.80
CA PRO A 70 8.54 0.46 15.52
C PRO A 70 10.08 0.47 15.67
N GLU A 71 10.74 -0.67 15.48
CA GLU A 71 12.21 -0.81 15.57
C GLU A 71 12.91 -0.55 14.21
N GLY A 72 12.19 -0.67 13.10
CA GLY A 72 12.71 -0.48 11.74
C GLY A 72 12.73 0.97 11.24
N THR A 73 12.36 1.94 12.10
CA THR A 73 12.36 3.37 11.74
C THR A 73 13.71 4.05 11.95
N GLY A 74 14.73 3.37 12.50
CA GLY A 74 16.06 3.96 12.73
C GLY A 74 16.07 5.10 13.77
N VAL A 75 14.94 5.38 14.42
CA VAL A 75 14.81 6.45 15.43
C VAL A 75 15.14 5.93 16.84
N ALA A 76 15.91 4.84 16.95
CA ALA A 76 16.47 4.40 18.23
C ALA A 76 17.57 5.37 18.74
N GLU A 77 18.10 6.26 17.90
CA GLU A 77 19.18 7.19 18.25
C GLU A 77 18.75 8.65 18.50
N VAL A 78 17.46 8.98 18.39
CA VAL A 78 16.94 10.20 19.06
C VAL A 78 16.53 9.81 20.46
N THR A 79 17.54 9.81 21.33
CA THR A 79 17.47 9.89 22.80
C THR A 79 16.11 10.38 23.33
N GLY A 80 15.23 9.44 23.73
CA GLY A 80 13.99 9.77 24.45
C GLY A 80 12.78 8.84 24.24
N MET A 81 12.79 7.92 23.26
CA MET A 81 11.59 7.11 22.93
C MET A 81 11.27 5.95 23.88
N ALA A 82 12.05 5.72 24.93
CA ALA A 82 11.59 4.90 26.06
C ALA A 82 10.35 5.49 26.77
N GLY A 83 9.96 6.73 26.45
CA GLY A 83 8.75 7.41 26.92
C GLY A 83 7.51 7.30 26.02
N MET A 84 7.53 6.57 24.90
CA MET A 84 6.37 6.35 24.02
C MET A 84 5.35 5.34 24.60
N ALA A 85 5.13 5.35 25.91
CA ALA A 85 4.11 4.57 26.62
C ALA A 85 2.75 5.29 26.60
N GLY A 86 2.34 5.80 25.44
CA GLY A 86 0.97 6.26 25.23
C GLY A 86 0.00 5.08 25.03
N PRO A 87 -1.30 5.21 25.35
CA PRO A 87 -2.29 4.11 25.36
C PRO A 87 -2.75 3.63 23.98
N ALA A 88 -1.95 3.81 22.92
CA ALA A 88 -2.33 3.41 21.57
C ALA A 88 -2.25 1.89 21.37
N LEU A 89 -3.30 1.28 20.81
CA LEU A 89 -3.26 -0.09 20.35
C LEU A 89 -2.45 -0.18 19.05
N ARG A 90 -1.38 -0.96 19.05
CA ARG A 90 -0.44 -1.06 17.92
C ARG A 90 -0.72 -2.28 17.06
N TRP A 91 -0.90 -2.05 15.77
CA TRP A 91 -1.08 -3.07 14.74
C TRP A 91 -0.01 -2.96 13.66
N LEU A 92 0.47 -4.09 13.17
CA LEU A 92 1.42 -4.19 12.07
C LEU A 92 0.77 -4.90 10.89
N HIS A 93 0.78 -4.28 9.71
CA HIS A 93 0.45 -4.93 8.45
C HIS A 93 1.53 -5.98 8.15
N ARG A 94 1.16 -7.24 8.31
CA ARG A 94 2.05 -8.38 8.14
C ARG A 94 1.22 -9.58 7.70
N PRO A 95 1.18 -9.89 6.40
CA PRO A 95 0.60 -11.13 5.91
C PRO A 95 1.24 -12.34 6.59
N ASP A 96 0.44 -13.32 6.97
CA ASP A 96 0.91 -14.48 7.73
C ASP A 96 1.89 -15.36 6.92
N TRP A 97 1.73 -15.39 5.60
CA TRP A 97 2.59 -16.13 4.67
C TRP A 97 3.92 -15.44 4.37
N LEU A 98 4.02 -14.12 4.62
CA LEU A 98 5.21 -13.35 4.27
C LEU A 98 6.28 -13.53 5.37
N PRO A 99 7.48 -14.05 5.05
CA PRO A 99 8.52 -14.29 6.04
C PRO A 99 8.83 -13.01 6.82
N ALA A 100 8.84 -13.12 8.14
CA ALA A 100 9.14 -12.01 9.03
C ALA A 100 10.51 -11.40 8.72
N ALA A 101 10.62 -10.08 8.71
CA ALA A 101 11.94 -9.45 8.86
C ALA A 101 12.41 -9.59 10.31
N GLU A 102 11.51 -9.31 11.26
CA GLU A 102 11.78 -9.31 12.70
C GLU A 102 10.58 -9.90 13.48
N PRO A 103 10.80 -10.40 14.71
CA PRO A 103 9.72 -10.73 15.64
C PRO A 103 8.80 -9.53 15.91
N LEU A 104 7.57 -9.79 16.33
CA LEU A 104 6.69 -8.71 16.79
C LEU A 104 7.22 -8.19 18.13
N GLY A 105 7.44 -6.88 18.22
CA GLY A 105 7.73 -6.22 19.48
C GLY A 105 6.57 -6.35 20.49
N PRO A 106 6.83 -6.19 21.79
CA PRO A 106 5.82 -6.31 22.83
C PRO A 106 4.65 -5.34 22.59
N GLY A 107 3.42 -5.84 22.76
CA GLY A 107 2.20 -5.04 22.60
C GLY A 107 1.78 -4.74 21.15
N VAL A 108 2.50 -5.26 20.15
CA VAL A 108 2.15 -5.12 18.72
C VAL A 108 1.39 -6.35 18.24
N ARG A 109 0.24 -6.14 17.59
CA ARG A 109 -0.58 -7.21 17.00
C ARG A 109 -0.36 -7.28 15.48
N ALA A 110 -0.26 -8.47 14.92
CA ALA A 110 -0.28 -8.63 13.46
C ALA A 110 -1.71 -8.44 12.94
N ALA A 111 -1.86 -7.62 11.90
CA ALA A 111 -3.13 -7.45 11.21
C ALA A 111 -3.43 -8.61 10.27
N GLY A 112 -2.42 -9.22 9.66
CA GLY A 112 -2.59 -10.03 8.44
C GLY A 112 -2.64 -9.15 7.19
N THR A 113 -3.05 -9.72 6.07
CA THR A 113 -3.27 -9.02 4.80
C THR A 113 -4.42 -8.00 4.89
N LEU A 114 -4.15 -6.76 4.46
CA LEU A 114 -5.18 -5.72 4.30
C LEU A 114 -5.78 -5.79 2.89
N ALA A 115 -6.73 -6.70 2.70
CA ALA A 115 -7.40 -6.91 1.41
C ALA A 115 -8.44 -5.80 1.10
N PRO A 116 -8.74 -5.55 -0.20
CA PRO A 116 -9.87 -4.72 -0.60
C PRO A 116 -11.20 -5.33 -0.12
N VAL A 117 -12.21 -4.48 0.15
CA VAL A 117 -13.55 -4.95 0.53
C VAL A 117 -14.19 -5.83 -0.54
N ARG A 118 -13.97 -5.48 -1.82
CA ARG A 118 -14.39 -6.27 -2.97
C ARG A 118 -13.18 -6.99 -3.56
N THR A 119 -13.15 -8.29 -3.35
CA THR A 119 -12.11 -9.20 -3.83
C THR A 119 -12.41 -9.76 -5.23
N ALA A 120 -13.66 -9.67 -5.69
CA ALA A 120 -14.01 -10.07 -7.05
C ALA A 120 -13.28 -9.19 -8.10
N ARG A 121 -12.86 -9.83 -9.18
CA ARG A 121 -12.33 -9.17 -10.39
C ARG A 121 -13.48 -8.87 -11.36
N ASP A 122 -13.30 -7.85 -12.20
CA ASP A 122 -14.17 -7.69 -13.37
C ASP A 122 -13.94 -8.87 -14.33
N ARG A 123 -15.00 -9.33 -14.99
CA ARG A 123 -14.93 -10.37 -16.02
C ARG A 123 -14.38 -9.82 -17.34
N ASN A 124 -14.52 -8.52 -17.59
CA ASN A 124 -14.13 -7.86 -18.83
C ASN A 124 -12.95 -6.90 -18.58
N ARG A 125 -11.85 -7.43 -18.05
CA ARG A 125 -10.66 -6.62 -17.76
C ARG A 125 -10.05 -6.08 -19.04
N THR A 126 -9.65 -4.82 -19.03
CA THR A 126 -8.98 -4.14 -20.15
C THR A 126 -7.98 -3.14 -19.59
N GLY A 127 -6.96 -2.77 -20.34
CA GLY A 127 -5.97 -1.79 -19.90
C GLY A 127 -4.94 -2.30 -18.89
N ALA A 128 -4.00 -1.44 -18.58
CA ALA A 128 -2.93 -1.68 -17.64
C ALA A 128 -2.99 -0.70 -16.46
N LEU A 129 -2.62 -1.17 -15.27
CA LEU A 129 -2.34 -0.34 -14.11
C LEU A 129 -0.85 -0.42 -13.78
N LEU A 130 -0.17 0.73 -13.82
CA LEU A 130 1.12 0.93 -13.17
C LEU A 130 0.90 1.64 -11.83
N LEU A 131 1.20 0.95 -10.73
CA LEU A 131 1.11 1.51 -9.38
C LEU A 131 2.51 1.82 -8.84
N LEU A 132 2.85 3.10 -8.77
CA LEU A 132 4.15 3.63 -8.38
C LEU A 132 4.12 4.11 -6.92
N SER A 133 5.05 3.61 -6.13
CA SER A 133 5.41 4.20 -4.84
C SER A 133 6.81 4.77 -4.92
N LEU A 134 6.93 6.07 -4.74
CA LEU A 134 8.21 6.80 -4.73
C LEU A 134 8.52 7.38 -3.34
N TRP A 135 7.65 7.11 -2.35
CA TRP A 135 7.86 7.53 -0.97
C TRP A 135 9.14 6.93 -0.36
N GLY A 136 10.00 7.81 0.18
CA GLY A 136 11.26 7.41 0.78
C GLY A 136 12.28 6.81 -0.19
N VAL A 137 12.08 6.99 -1.50
CA VAL A 137 13.06 6.59 -2.53
C VAL A 137 14.05 7.74 -2.76
N PRO A 138 15.37 7.47 -2.86
CA PRO A 138 16.37 8.49 -3.19
C PRO A 138 16.12 9.17 -4.55
N ASP A 139 16.30 10.50 -4.61
CA ASP A 139 16.01 11.30 -5.81
C ASP A 139 16.82 10.90 -7.05
N ASP A 140 18.04 10.41 -6.87
CA ASP A 140 18.88 9.87 -7.95
C ASP A 140 18.30 8.59 -8.54
N GLU A 141 17.78 7.69 -7.70
CA GLU A 141 17.08 6.48 -8.15
C GLU A 141 15.76 6.81 -8.82
N VAL A 142 14.98 7.76 -8.28
CA VAL A 142 13.73 8.23 -8.90
C VAL A 142 14.03 8.76 -10.30
N ARG A 143 15.03 9.64 -10.44
CA ARG A 143 15.43 10.21 -11.74
C ARG A 143 15.89 9.14 -12.72
N ALA A 144 16.78 8.24 -12.30
CA ALA A 144 17.25 7.15 -13.16
C ALA A 144 16.09 6.26 -13.66
N PHE A 145 15.10 6.00 -12.79
CA PHE A 145 13.92 5.23 -13.15
C PHE A 145 12.99 5.99 -14.11
N THR A 146 12.67 7.26 -13.82
CA THR A 146 11.79 8.08 -14.65
C THR A 146 12.41 8.35 -16.01
N ASP A 147 13.72 8.62 -16.06
CA ASP A 147 14.41 8.99 -17.31
C ASP A 147 14.71 7.76 -18.17
N GLY A 148 14.73 6.56 -17.58
CA GLY A 148 14.98 5.30 -18.30
C GLY A 148 13.75 4.39 -18.33
N PRO A 149 13.68 3.36 -17.46
CA PRO A 149 12.71 2.27 -17.56
C PRO A 149 11.23 2.67 -17.63
N LEU A 150 10.81 3.73 -16.90
CA LEU A 150 9.40 4.09 -16.78
C LEU A 150 8.71 4.25 -18.13
N ARG A 151 9.35 4.99 -19.05
CA ARG A 151 8.77 5.29 -20.37
C ARG A 151 8.56 4.03 -21.20
N ALA A 152 9.53 3.12 -21.19
CA ALA A 152 9.44 1.86 -21.91
C ALA A 152 8.33 0.96 -21.33
N LEU A 153 8.21 0.91 -20.00
CA LEU A 153 7.20 0.11 -19.30
C LEU A 153 5.79 0.64 -19.57
N VAL A 154 5.57 1.96 -19.48
CA VAL A 154 4.26 2.58 -19.73
C VAL A 154 3.82 2.37 -21.17
N ARG A 155 4.71 2.61 -22.14
CA ARG A 155 4.40 2.40 -23.56
C ARG A 155 4.03 0.95 -23.85
N ALA A 156 4.88 0.02 -23.44
CA ALA A 156 4.61 -1.38 -23.70
C ALA A 156 3.32 -1.88 -23.01
N ALA A 157 2.96 -1.32 -21.84
CA ALA A 157 1.73 -1.67 -21.14
C ALA A 157 0.50 -1.11 -21.87
N ALA A 158 0.58 0.13 -22.36
CA ALA A 158 -0.46 0.75 -23.17
C ALA A 158 -0.63 0.05 -24.53
N ASP A 159 0.47 -0.30 -25.20
CA ASP A 159 0.45 -1.00 -26.48
C ASP A 159 -0.17 -2.40 -26.36
N HIS A 160 0.08 -3.09 -25.24
CA HIS A 160 -0.46 -4.42 -24.98
C HIS A 160 -1.95 -4.38 -24.59
N ALA A 161 -2.34 -3.46 -23.71
CA ALA A 161 -3.66 -3.47 -23.08
C ALA A 161 -4.63 -2.38 -23.59
N GLY A 162 -4.20 -1.59 -24.58
CA GLY A 162 -4.95 -0.51 -25.21
C GLY A 162 -4.96 0.82 -24.45
N HIS A 163 -4.78 0.80 -23.12
CA HIS A 163 -4.59 1.98 -22.28
C HIS A 163 -3.81 1.67 -21.02
N CYS A 164 -3.28 2.69 -20.35
CA CYS A 164 -2.47 2.56 -19.15
C CYS A 164 -2.79 3.67 -18.13
N ASP A 165 -3.30 3.28 -16.96
CA ASP A 165 -3.41 4.15 -15.79
C ASP A 165 -2.12 4.06 -14.97
N VAL A 166 -1.46 5.21 -14.78
CA VAL A 166 -0.26 5.36 -13.97
C VAL A 166 -0.65 6.10 -12.69
N VAL A 167 -0.56 5.42 -11.55
CA VAL A 167 -0.93 5.97 -10.24
C VAL A 167 0.32 6.14 -9.38
N CYS A 168 0.55 7.33 -8.83
CA CYS A 168 1.71 7.63 -7.98
C CYS A 168 1.27 8.15 -6.60
N ASP A 169 1.95 7.75 -5.53
CA ASP A 169 1.78 8.38 -4.20
C ASP A 169 2.45 9.76 -4.11
N THR A 170 3.67 9.84 -4.62
CA THR A 170 4.54 11.02 -4.69
C THR A 170 5.24 11.09 -6.05
N GLY A 171 6.02 12.15 -6.29
CA GLY A 171 6.82 12.27 -7.51
C GLY A 171 6.01 12.43 -8.82
N LEU A 172 4.71 12.72 -8.74
CA LEU A 172 3.82 12.83 -9.90
C LEU A 172 4.32 13.85 -10.94
N ALA A 173 4.95 14.94 -10.49
CA ALA A 173 5.54 15.94 -11.39
C ALA A 173 6.70 15.36 -12.21
N ALA A 174 7.58 14.58 -11.60
CA ALA A 174 8.71 13.94 -12.28
C ALA A 174 8.23 12.89 -13.29
N VAL A 175 7.25 12.05 -12.88
CA VAL A 175 6.60 11.06 -13.75
C VAL A 175 5.93 11.74 -14.94
N ARG A 176 5.19 12.83 -14.72
CA ARG A 176 4.54 13.60 -15.78
C ARG A 176 5.55 14.19 -16.75
N SER A 177 6.61 14.82 -16.26
CA SER A 177 7.65 15.42 -17.10
C SER A 177 8.35 14.37 -17.96
N SER A 178 8.68 13.21 -17.38
CA SER A 178 9.29 12.10 -18.12
C SER A 178 8.37 11.60 -19.24
N LEU A 179 7.09 11.37 -18.96
CA LEU A 179 6.15 10.88 -19.96
C LEU A 179 5.79 11.93 -21.03
N ALA A 180 5.91 13.21 -20.73
CA ALA A 180 5.66 14.31 -21.67
C ALA A 180 6.80 14.51 -22.68
N ALA A 181 8.06 14.26 -22.28
CA ALA A 181 9.25 14.47 -23.13
C ALA A 181 9.21 13.72 -24.46
N ASP A 182 8.38 12.68 -24.53
CA ASP A 182 8.35 11.66 -25.56
C ASP A 182 7.04 11.64 -26.35
N GLY A 183 6.17 12.64 -26.10
CA GLY A 183 4.78 12.66 -26.53
C GLY A 183 3.98 11.63 -25.74
N THR A 184 3.32 12.05 -24.65
CA THR A 184 2.48 11.13 -23.87
C THR A 184 1.38 10.57 -24.78
N PRO A 185 1.28 9.24 -24.95
CA PRO A 185 0.19 8.67 -25.75
C PRO A 185 -1.15 9.05 -25.12
N GLU A 186 -2.17 9.35 -25.93
CA GLU A 186 -3.53 9.63 -25.45
C GLU A 186 -4.10 8.48 -24.58
N ALA A 187 -3.58 7.27 -24.79
CA ALA A 187 -3.90 6.06 -24.05
C ALA A 187 -3.35 6.02 -22.61
N VAL A 188 -2.56 7.01 -22.18
CA VAL A 188 -1.94 7.03 -20.84
C VAL A 188 -2.60 8.08 -19.94
N ARG A 189 -3.05 7.67 -18.76
CA ARG A 189 -3.67 8.53 -17.76
C ARG A 189 -2.84 8.56 -16.49
N LEU A 190 -2.55 9.74 -15.96
CA LEU A 190 -1.75 9.91 -14.74
C LEU A 190 -2.63 10.36 -13.58
N HIS A 191 -2.49 9.68 -12.45
CA HIS A 191 -3.29 9.92 -11.25
C HIS A 191 -2.41 10.01 -10.01
N ARG A 192 -2.85 10.81 -9.04
CA ARG A 192 -2.35 10.74 -7.66
C ARG A 192 -3.13 9.67 -6.93
N ALA A 193 -2.46 8.82 -6.15
CA ALA A 193 -3.11 7.75 -5.37
C ALA A 193 -4.21 8.30 -4.43
N ALA A 194 -3.97 9.48 -3.84
CA ALA A 194 -4.93 10.17 -2.98
C ALA A 194 -6.24 10.57 -3.68
N ASP A 195 -6.26 10.65 -5.02
CA ASP A 195 -7.39 11.20 -5.79
C ASP A 195 -8.20 10.11 -6.53
N VAL A 196 -7.74 8.85 -6.52
CA VAL A 196 -8.39 7.74 -7.26
C VAL A 196 -8.60 6.49 -6.41
N ASP A 197 -9.59 5.68 -6.79
CA ASP A 197 -9.81 4.35 -6.23
C ASP A 197 -8.91 3.31 -6.92
N VAL A 198 -7.72 3.10 -6.33
CA VAL A 198 -6.73 2.11 -6.80
C VAL A 198 -7.30 0.69 -6.80
N ASP A 199 -8.16 0.36 -5.83
CA ASP A 199 -8.74 -0.97 -5.74
C ASP A 199 -9.74 -1.17 -6.89
N ALA A 200 -10.51 -0.16 -7.29
CA ALA A 200 -11.37 -0.23 -8.48
C ALA A 200 -10.56 -0.30 -9.79
N LEU A 201 -9.53 0.54 -9.94
CA LEU A 201 -8.65 0.51 -11.12
C LEU A 201 -8.05 -0.88 -11.32
N HIS A 202 -7.46 -1.48 -10.28
CA HIS A 202 -6.91 -2.83 -10.36
C HIS A 202 -7.97 -3.91 -10.70
N ALA A 203 -9.23 -3.70 -10.31
CA ALA A 203 -10.30 -4.67 -10.60
C ALA A 203 -10.60 -4.72 -12.11
N GLY A 204 -10.48 -3.59 -12.79
CA GLY A 204 -10.72 -3.42 -14.22
C GLY A 204 -9.49 -3.63 -15.11
N SER A 205 -8.27 -3.40 -14.62
CA SER A 205 -7.06 -3.54 -15.43
C SER A 205 -6.73 -4.99 -15.71
N GLU A 206 -6.34 -5.36 -16.93
CA GLU A 206 -5.85 -6.68 -17.30
C GLU A 206 -4.42 -6.92 -16.79
N VAL A 207 -3.55 -5.94 -17.05
CA VAL A 207 -2.14 -5.94 -16.65
C VAL A 207 -1.97 -5.16 -15.36
N PHE A 208 -1.18 -5.69 -14.42
CA PHE A 208 -0.83 -5.01 -13.18
C PHE A 208 0.68 -5.03 -12.93
N LEU A 209 1.26 -3.84 -12.99
CA LEU A 209 2.66 -3.55 -12.71
C LEU A 209 2.72 -2.68 -11.46
N ALA A 210 3.54 -3.02 -10.47
CA ALA A 210 3.58 -2.24 -9.23
C ALA A 210 4.97 -2.15 -8.60
N SER A 211 5.27 -1.01 -8.00
CA SER A 211 6.39 -0.89 -7.04
C SER A 211 6.18 -1.92 -5.92
N PRO A 212 7.24 -2.58 -5.43
CA PRO A 212 7.13 -3.50 -4.31
C PRO A 212 6.63 -2.81 -3.05
N THR A 213 5.34 -3.00 -2.75
CA THR A 213 4.61 -2.48 -1.58
C THR A 213 3.68 -3.56 -1.04
N LEU A 214 3.37 -3.54 0.26
CA LEU A 214 2.47 -4.55 0.82
C LEU A 214 1.05 -4.37 0.30
N ALA A 215 0.62 -3.14 0.02
CA ALA A 215 -0.69 -2.86 -0.53
C ALA A 215 -0.85 -3.43 -1.95
N ALA A 216 0.16 -3.35 -2.81
CA ALA A 216 0.13 -3.96 -4.15
C ALA A 216 0.12 -5.50 -4.08
N VAL A 217 0.96 -6.07 -3.23
CA VAL A 217 1.01 -7.54 -3.01
C VAL A 217 -0.32 -8.05 -2.47
N GLY A 218 -0.84 -7.44 -1.41
CA GLY A 218 -2.12 -7.83 -0.82
C GLY A 218 -3.31 -7.64 -1.77
N LEU A 219 -3.26 -6.61 -2.63
CA LEU A 219 -4.27 -6.37 -3.64
C LEU A 219 -4.28 -7.44 -4.74
N ALA A 220 -3.11 -7.82 -5.24
CA ALA A 220 -2.99 -8.88 -6.24
C ALA A 220 -3.35 -10.25 -5.64
N GLN A 221 -2.84 -10.56 -4.44
CA GLN A 221 -3.15 -11.79 -3.71
C GLN A 221 -4.65 -11.94 -3.47
N ALA A 222 -5.31 -10.92 -2.90
CA ALA A 222 -6.72 -11.01 -2.54
C ALA A 222 -7.67 -11.25 -3.73
N ARG A 223 -7.21 -10.91 -4.94
CA ARG A 223 -7.97 -11.11 -6.18
C ARG A 223 -7.48 -12.30 -6.99
N HIS A 224 -6.43 -12.99 -6.55
CA HIS A 224 -5.67 -13.94 -7.35
C HIS A 224 -5.36 -13.36 -8.74
N ALA A 225 -4.87 -12.11 -8.79
CA ALA A 225 -4.55 -11.40 -10.03
C ALA A 225 -3.06 -11.53 -10.37
N PRO A 226 -2.68 -11.52 -11.67
CA PRO A 226 -1.28 -11.44 -12.03
C PRO A 226 -0.63 -10.19 -11.42
N LEU A 227 0.61 -10.32 -10.96
CA LEU A 227 1.43 -9.22 -10.48
C LEU A 227 2.81 -9.35 -11.11
N CYS A 228 3.33 -8.23 -11.61
CA CYS A 228 4.74 -8.11 -11.96
C CYS A 228 5.30 -6.86 -11.27
N PHE A 229 6.42 -7.02 -10.58
CA PHE A 229 7.05 -5.90 -9.89
C PHE A 229 7.73 -4.98 -10.88
N LEU A 230 7.61 -3.68 -10.65
CA LEU A 230 8.52 -2.72 -11.22
C LEU A 230 9.92 -2.91 -10.59
N PRO A 231 11.00 -2.46 -11.26
CA PRO A 231 12.32 -2.43 -10.66
C PRO A 231 12.28 -1.82 -9.24
N PRO A 232 12.71 -2.54 -8.19
CA PRO A 232 12.63 -2.06 -6.82
C PRO A 232 13.53 -0.84 -6.60
N LEU A 233 12.95 0.25 -6.11
CA LEU A 233 13.67 1.49 -5.83
C LEU A 233 13.86 1.69 -4.32
N GLY A 234 15.08 2.03 -3.91
CA GLY A 234 15.46 2.15 -2.51
C GLY A 234 15.53 0.82 -1.76
N ALA A 235 16.04 0.88 -0.52
CA ALA A 235 16.32 -0.32 0.28
C ALA A 235 15.05 -1.09 0.66
N ALA A 236 13.97 -0.38 1.00
CA ALA A 236 12.75 -1.02 1.49
C ALA A 236 12.02 -1.82 0.40
N GLN A 237 11.93 -1.29 -0.82
CA GLN A 237 11.30 -2.03 -1.93
C GLN A 237 12.12 -3.25 -2.30
N ARG A 238 13.46 -3.16 -2.30
CA ARG A 238 14.35 -4.32 -2.54
C ARG A 238 14.15 -5.39 -1.48
N ALA A 239 14.18 -5.01 -0.21
CA ALA A 239 13.98 -5.94 0.90
C ALA A 239 12.60 -6.63 0.83
N LEU A 240 11.54 -5.88 0.52
CA LEU A 240 10.20 -6.45 0.35
C LEU A 240 10.12 -7.37 -0.87
N ALA A 241 10.64 -6.95 -2.02
CA ALA A 241 10.65 -7.76 -3.23
C ALA A 241 11.38 -9.09 -3.01
N GLU A 242 12.54 -9.07 -2.35
CA GLU A 242 13.28 -10.27 -1.99
C GLU A 242 12.48 -11.19 -1.07
N ARG A 243 11.85 -10.65 -0.01
CA ARG A 243 11.03 -11.44 0.93
C ARG A 243 9.84 -12.10 0.24
N VAL A 244 9.13 -11.36 -0.61
CA VAL A 244 8.00 -11.89 -1.38
C VAL A 244 8.48 -12.99 -2.33
N ARG A 245 9.57 -12.75 -3.06
CA ARG A 245 10.11 -13.69 -4.06
C ARG A 245 10.63 -15.01 -3.49
N ARG A 246 10.93 -15.07 -2.18
CA ARG A 246 11.25 -16.33 -1.49
C ARG A 246 10.06 -17.28 -1.36
N VAL A 247 8.83 -16.77 -1.48
CA VAL A 247 7.60 -17.54 -1.30
C VAL A 247 6.76 -17.58 -2.58
N VAL A 248 6.63 -16.44 -3.26
CA VAL A 248 5.81 -16.26 -4.46
C VAL A 248 6.71 -15.81 -5.61
N PRO A 249 6.76 -16.50 -6.75
CA PRO A 249 7.69 -16.19 -7.85
C PRO A 249 7.24 -14.97 -8.68
N VAL A 250 7.07 -13.80 -8.03
CA VAL A 250 6.69 -12.55 -8.70
C VAL A 250 7.83 -12.10 -9.64
N PRO A 251 7.58 -11.96 -10.95
CA PRO A 251 8.58 -11.46 -11.90
C PRO A 251 8.87 -9.96 -11.68
N VAL A 252 10.00 -9.50 -12.21
CA VAL A 252 10.37 -8.08 -12.25
C VAL A 252 10.36 -7.63 -13.71
N ALA A 253 9.69 -6.52 -14.00
CA ALA A 253 9.61 -5.94 -15.33
C ALA A 253 10.95 -5.30 -15.70
N GLU A 254 11.61 -5.83 -16.73
CA GLU A 254 12.84 -5.26 -17.28
C GLU A 254 12.48 -4.20 -18.33
N GLY A 255 12.85 -2.94 -18.10
CA GLY A 255 12.61 -1.81 -19.02
C GLY A 255 13.49 -1.79 -20.27
N HIS A 256 13.93 -2.94 -20.78
CA HIS A 256 14.79 -2.99 -21.97
C HIS A 256 13.98 -2.83 -23.26
N ALA A 257 14.30 -1.79 -24.03
CA ALA A 257 13.72 -1.56 -25.35
C ALA A 257 13.92 -2.81 -26.24
N GLY A 258 12.84 -3.29 -26.85
CA GLY A 258 12.86 -4.39 -27.81
C GLY A 258 12.59 -5.78 -27.24
N LYS A 259 12.45 -5.95 -25.93
CA LYS A 259 11.82 -7.15 -25.36
C LYS A 259 10.35 -6.82 -25.08
N PRO A 260 9.37 -7.61 -25.55
CA PRO A 260 7.99 -7.44 -25.09
C PRO A 260 8.02 -7.53 -23.56
N LEU A 261 7.29 -6.63 -22.88
CA LEU A 261 7.09 -6.69 -21.43
C LEU A 261 6.98 -8.16 -21.00
N PRO A 262 7.82 -8.65 -20.08
CA PRO A 262 7.75 -10.04 -19.75
C PRO A 262 6.45 -10.28 -19.00
N TYR A 263 5.63 -11.14 -19.61
CA TYR A 263 4.85 -12.17 -18.93
C TYR A 263 3.71 -11.67 -18.03
N VAL A 264 2.47 -11.84 -18.50
CA VAL A 264 1.32 -12.11 -17.62
C VAL A 264 1.47 -13.58 -17.19
N PRO A 265 2.00 -13.91 -15.99
CA PRO A 265 1.87 -15.27 -15.49
C PRO A 265 0.39 -15.65 -15.50
N PRO A 266 0.03 -16.91 -15.85
CA PRO A 266 -1.31 -17.40 -15.56
C PRO A 266 -1.62 -17.10 -14.09
N ALA A 267 -2.63 -16.27 -13.85
CA ALA A 267 -2.95 -15.74 -12.52
C ALA A 267 -3.08 -16.85 -11.47
N ASP A 268 -3.55 -18.00 -11.95
CA ASP A 268 -3.96 -19.15 -11.19
C ASP A 268 -2.79 -19.86 -10.50
N THR A 269 -1.53 -19.69 -10.94
CA THR A 269 -0.37 -20.39 -10.35
C THR A 269 0.45 -19.55 -9.38
N LEU A 270 0.37 -18.22 -9.47
CA LEU A 270 1.24 -17.34 -8.68
C LEU A 270 0.94 -17.46 -7.17
N TRP A 271 -0.34 -17.46 -6.81
CA TRP A 271 -0.77 -17.36 -5.41
C TRP A 271 -1.01 -18.71 -4.73
N GLN A 272 -1.00 -19.82 -5.47
CA GLN A 272 -1.27 -21.17 -4.93
C GLN A 272 -0.37 -21.53 -3.73
N ALA A 273 0.88 -21.06 -3.73
CA ALA A 273 1.83 -21.31 -2.64
C ALA A 273 1.42 -20.65 -1.31
N VAL A 274 0.58 -19.63 -1.35
CA VAL A 274 0.14 -18.82 -0.20
C VAL A 274 -1.36 -18.83 0.01
N ASP A 275 -2.10 -19.62 -0.79
CA ASP A 275 -3.52 -19.92 -0.65
C ASP A 275 -3.75 -20.88 0.53
N SER A 276 -3.25 -20.51 1.72
CA SER A 276 -3.68 -21.21 2.94
C SER A 276 -5.14 -20.84 3.23
N PRO A 277 -6.00 -21.81 3.61
CA PRO A 277 -7.44 -21.60 3.82
C PRO A 277 -7.79 -20.79 5.08
N GLY A 278 -6.87 -20.02 5.65
CA GLY A 278 -7.05 -19.27 6.88
C GLY A 278 -7.03 -17.76 6.65
N ASP A 279 -8.15 -17.09 6.97
CA ASP A 279 -8.37 -15.74 7.52
C ASP A 279 -7.40 -14.54 7.31
N ASP A 280 -6.29 -14.66 6.60
CA ASP A 280 -5.25 -13.61 6.48
C ASP A 280 -5.78 -12.38 5.73
N LEU A 281 -6.72 -12.56 4.79
CA LEU A 281 -7.36 -11.46 4.04
C LEU A 281 -8.29 -10.58 4.91
N ARG A 282 -8.54 -10.93 6.16
CA ARG A 282 -9.45 -10.19 7.06
C ARG A 282 -8.75 -9.11 7.88
N GLY A 283 -7.49 -8.77 7.58
CA GLY A 283 -6.73 -7.82 8.41
C GLY A 283 -7.41 -6.47 8.56
N ALA A 284 -7.96 -5.92 7.47
CA ALA A 284 -8.69 -4.66 7.52
C ALA A 284 -9.95 -4.75 8.41
N GLN A 285 -10.66 -5.87 8.33
CA GLN A 285 -11.82 -6.16 9.18
C GLN A 285 -11.45 -6.32 10.67
N ARG A 286 -10.31 -6.95 10.99
CA ARG A 286 -9.81 -7.10 12.38
C ARG A 286 -9.53 -5.74 13.03
N ILE A 287 -8.91 -4.82 12.28
CA ILE A 287 -8.64 -3.46 12.74
C ILE A 287 -9.96 -2.69 12.90
N ALA A 288 -10.85 -2.74 11.90
CA ALA A 288 -12.17 -2.12 11.97
C ALA A 288 -13.00 -2.61 13.17
N ARG A 289 -12.91 -3.90 13.49
CA ARG A 289 -13.54 -4.48 14.70
C ARG A 289 -12.93 -3.90 15.98
N SER A 290 -11.61 -3.77 16.06
CA SER A 290 -10.93 -3.19 17.23
C SER A 290 -11.33 -1.74 17.43
N LEU A 291 -11.43 -0.98 16.35
CA LEU A 291 -11.89 0.41 16.33
C LEU A 291 -13.34 0.55 16.83
N ARG A 292 -14.24 -0.34 16.39
CA ARG A 292 -15.62 -0.41 16.92
C ARG A 292 -15.65 -0.69 18.41
N GLN A 293 -14.86 -1.65 18.88
CA GLN A 293 -14.79 -2.00 20.29
C GLN A 293 -14.30 -0.83 21.14
N LEU A 294 -13.29 -0.09 20.67
CA LEU A 294 -12.83 1.13 21.35
C LEU A 294 -13.88 2.23 21.36
N SER A 295 -14.64 2.40 20.27
CA SER A 295 -15.68 3.44 20.17
C SER A 295 -16.89 3.18 21.08
N LEU A 296 -17.06 1.94 21.54
CA LEU A 296 -18.15 1.51 22.42
C LEU A 296 -17.70 1.23 23.85
N ALA A 297 -16.39 1.31 24.13
CA ALA A 297 -15.87 1.13 25.47
C ALA A 297 -16.24 2.36 26.32
N PRO A 298 -16.74 2.17 27.56
CA PRO A 298 -16.94 3.29 28.47
C PRO A 298 -15.59 3.97 28.75
N LEU A 299 -15.55 5.29 28.55
CA LEU A 299 -14.41 6.16 28.84
C LEU A 299 -14.25 6.38 30.35
#